data_AF-A0AAV9EW31-F1
#
_entry.id   AF-A0AAV9EW31-F1
#
_cell.length_a   1.000
_cell.length_b   1.000
_cell.length_c   1.000
_cell.angle_alpha   90.00
_cell.angle_beta   90.00
_cell.angle_gamma   90.00
#
_symmetry.space_group_name_H-M   'P 1'
#
loop_
_entity.id
_entity.type
_entity.pdbx_description
1 polymer ?
#
loop_
_entity_poly.entity_id
_entity_poly.type
_entity_poly.pdbx_seq_one_letter_code
_entity_poly.pdbx_strand_id
1 'polypeptide(L)'
;MAIRVLAGLRILASARVLQYPDQKLRFFSNLFPKSSPGEDPELGSLLKNQSFSDPDPTIVGFLKGSPKPINLESKIEFLKDLGFEKHEIDQILHSFPAIASIDVEDRLRPLSDEFHELGFSSNEVREAVIHNPRLLGVEAGELAKCVELLKRLKCRSAIKKKILSKGSLNAVMETKLRIDCLCGYGLIRRDAFRVLWFEPRPIIYKLEDMEKKIEFLIHKLGFSIDCLVEAPEFLGVKLEKQVVPRCNVIEHLRSIGGLGFELGLKDLIRPSKLKFYNMFVKPYPDCVEIFGRFSRDVENKPKVLGDHSG
;
A
#
# COMPACT_ATOMS: atom_id res chain seq x y z
N MET A 1 -38.61 15.02 -5.00
CA MET A 1 -37.47 15.20 -5.94
C MET A 1 -36.10 14.89 -5.30
N ALA A 2 -36.04 14.09 -4.21
CA ALA A 2 -34.81 13.80 -3.46
C ALA A 2 -34.31 12.33 -3.54
N ILE A 3 -35.04 11.45 -4.24
CA ILE A 3 -34.73 10.00 -4.30
C ILE A 3 -33.81 9.63 -5.47
N ARG A 4 -33.62 10.53 -6.45
CA ARG A 4 -32.76 10.26 -7.63
C ARG A 4 -31.29 10.65 -7.48
N VAL A 5 -30.88 11.31 -6.40
CA VAL A 5 -29.47 11.69 -6.17
C VAL A 5 -28.70 10.61 -5.40
N LEU A 6 -29.38 9.74 -4.63
CA LEU A 6 -28.73 8.69 -3.82
C LEU A 6 -28.35 7.43 -4.61
N ALA A 7 -28.95 7.19 -5.79
CA ALA A 7 -28.59 6.07 -6.65
C ALA A 7 -27.26 6.30 -7.39
N GLY A 8 -26.90 7.56 -7.68
CA GLY A 8 -25.64 7.92 -8.35
C GLY A 8 -24.40 7.83 -7.45
N LEU A 9 -24.56 7.92 -6.13
CA LEU A 9 -23.45 7.83 -5.16
C LEU A 9 -23.09 6.39 -4.78
N ARG A 10 -23.99 5.42 -5.01
CA ARG A 10 -23.72 3.99 -4.73
C ARG A 10 -22.85 3.31 -5.78
N ILE A 11 -22.93 3.75 -7.03
CA ILE A 11 -22.14 3.16 -8.13
C ILE A 11 -20.67 3.64 -8.06
N LEU A 12 -20.44 4.88 -7.62
CA LEU A 12 -19.07 5.41 -7.44
C LEU A 12 -18.34 4.85 -6.20
N ALA A 13 -19.07 4.31 -5.22
CA ALA A 13 -18.47 3.61 -4.08
C ALA A 13 -17.99 2.19 -4.44
N SER A 14 -18.64 1.53 -5.40
CA SER A 14 -18.28 0.16 -5.81
C SER A 14 -16.95 0.09 -6.58
N ALA A 15 -16.55 1.15 -7.27
CA ALA A 15 -15.27 1.20 -7.98
C ALA A 15 -14.08 1.55 -7.06
N ARG A 16 -14.31 2.28 -5.96
CA ARG A 16 -13.24 2.67 -5.01
C ARG A 16 -12.83 1.56 -4.04
N VAL A 17 -13.71 0.59 -3.79
CA VAL A 17 -13.46 -0.51 -2.85
C VAL A 17 -12.54 -1.59 -3.44
N LEU A 18 -12.40 -1.66 -4.77
CA LEU A 18 -11.51 -2.62 -5.44
C LEU A 18 -10.02 -2.25 -5.38
N GLN A 19 -9.66 -1.03 -4.97
CA GLN A 19 -8.27 -0.57 -4.90
C GLN A 19 -7.63 -0.67 -3.49
N TYR A 20 -8.40 -0.96 -2.43
CA TYR A 20 -7.91 -1.01 -1.04
C TYR A 20 -8.58 -2.08 -0.17
N PRO A 21 -8.07 -3.33 -0.15
CA PRO A 21 -8.68 -4.40 0.66
C PRO A 21 -8.24 -4.45 2.13
N ASP A 22 -7.30 -3.61 2.59
CA ASP A 22 -6.69 -3.76 3.93
C ASP A 22 -7.23 -2.81 5.00
N GLN A 23 -8.50 -2.39 4.90
CA GLN A 23 -9.30 -2.24 6.11
C GLN A 23 -9.83 -3.62 6.49
N LYS A 24 -9.00 -4.34 7.26
CA LYS A 24 -9.30 -5.55 8.05
C LYS A 24 -10.73 -6.07 7.88
N LEU A 25 -10.88 -7.30 7.37
CA LEU A 25 -11.80 -8.44 7.68
C LEU A 25 -13.10 -8.26 8.52
N ARG A 26 -13.42 -7.09 9.05
CA ARG A 26 -14.62 -6.69 9.81
C ARG A 26 -15.67 -6.00 8.95
N PHE A 27 -15.34 -5.56 7.73
CA PHE A 27 -16.33 -4.98 6.81
C PHE A 27 -17.18 -6.07 6.12
N PHE A 28 -16.61 -7.22 5.80
CA PHE A 28 -17.33 -8.32 5.14
C PHE A 28 -18.40 -8.97 6.03
N SER A 29 -18.24 -8.95 7.37
CA SER A 29 -19.27 -9.45 8.29
C SER A 29 -20.49 -8.53 8.41
N ASN A 30 -20.38 -7.27 7.97
CA ASN A 30 -21.39 -6.24 8.23
C ASN A 30 -22.19 -5.81 6.99
N LEU A 31 -21.82 -6.29 5.78
CA LEU A 31 -22.50 -5.93 4.53
C LEU A 31 -23.56 -6.94 4.09
N PHE A 32 -23.62 -8.12 4.71
CA PHE A 32 -24.63 -9.13 4.41
C PHE A 32 -25.16 -9.75 5.72
N PRO A 33 -26.48 -9.70 5.99
CA PRO A 33 -27.04 -10.38 7.14
C PRO A 33 -26.75 -11.88 7.01
N LYS A 34 -26.47 -12.54 8.14
CA LYS A 34 -26.28 -14.00 8.22
C LYS A 34 -27.49 -14.71 7.60
N SER A 35 -27.38 -15.14 6.35
CA SER A 35 -28.33 -16.07 5.74
C SER A 35 -27.82 -17.50 5.93
N SER A 36 -28.73 -18.36 6.37
CA SER A 36 -28.55 -19.79 6.65
C SER A 36 -27.92 -20.57 5.49
N PRO A 37 -27.27 -21.72 5.77
CA PRO A 37 -26.55 -22.49 4.77
C PRO A 37 -27.51 -23.12 3.76
N GLY A 38 -27.56 -22.54 2.56
CA GLY A 38 -27.95 -23.27 1.35
C GLY A 38 -26.68 -23.76 0.67
N GLU A 39 -26.43 -25.06 0.70
CA GLU A 39 -25.43 -25.70 -0.15
C GLU A 39 -25.82 -25.46 -1.61
N ASP A 40 -24.88 -24.95 -2.41
CA ASP A 40 -25.05 -24.89 -3.86
C ASP A 40 -24.08 -25.94 -4.43
N PRO A 41 -24.57 -27.10 -4.88
CA PRO A 41 -23.74 -28.26 -5.20
C PRO A 41 -22.81 -28.05 -6.40
N GLU A 42 -23.07 -27.07 -7.26
CA GLU A 42 -22.38 -26.93 -8.55
C GLU A 42 -20.96 -26.35 -8.44
N LEU A 43 -20.72 -25.34 -7.60
CA LEU A 43 -19.41 -24.68 -7.54
C LEU A 43 -18.35 -25.52 -6.80
N GLY A 44 -18.79 -26.21 -5.73
CA GLY A 44 -17.95 -27.17 -5.01
C GLY A 44 -17.71 -28.45 -5.83
N SER A 45 -18.68 -28.90 -6.62
CA SER A 45 -18.48 -30.02 -7.54
C SER A 45 -17.60 -29.66 -8.72
N LEU A 46 -17.66 -28.44 -9.27
CA LEU A 46 -16.80 -28.02 -10.40
C LEU A 46 -15.31 -27.99 -10.03
N LEU A 47 -14.97 -27.44 -8.86
CA LEU A 47 -13.60 -27.42 -8.34
C LEU A 47 -13.10 -28.83 -7.97
N LYS A 48 -13.96 -29.66 -7.38
CA LYS A 48 -13.66 -31.08 -7.12
C LYS A 48 -13.48 -31.89 -8.39
N ASN A 49 -14.31 -31.66 -9.41
CA ASN A 49 -14.22 -32.33 -10.71
C ASN A 49 -12.91 -31.97 -11.44
N GLN A 50 -12.42 -30.74 -11.27
CA GLN A 50 -11.11 -30.33 -11.77
C GLN A 50 -9.96 -30.61 -10.79
N SER A 51 -10.23 -31.27 -9.65
CA SER A 51 -9.28 -31.61 -8.57
C SER A 51 -8.42 -30.43 -8.09
N PHE A 52 -9.04 -29.27 -7.92
CA PHE A 52 -8.52 -28.16 -7.13
C PHE A 52 -8.83 -28.34 -5.65
N SER A 53 -8.11 -27.64 -4.78
CA SER A 53 -8.34 -27.70 -3.34
C SER A 53 -9.73 -27.15 -3.00
N ASP A 54 -10.37 -27.68 -1.95
CA ASP A 54 -11.70 -27.22 -1.55
C ASP A 54 -11.64 -25.73 -1.18
N PRO A 55 -12.44 -24.85 -1.83
CA PRO A 55 -12.42 -23.43 -1.53
C PRO A 55 -12.87 -23.19 -0.09
N ASP A 56 -12.19 -22.29 0.62
CA ASP A 56 -12.56 -21.88 1.98
C ASP A 56 -14.06 -21.52 2.02
N PRO A 57 -14.84 -21.93 3.03
CA PRO A 57 -16.27 -21.59 3.15
C PRO A 57 -16.56 -20.08 3.02
N THR A 58 -15.60 -19.24 3.39
CA THR A 58 -15.64 -17.77 3.26
C THR A 58 -15.57 -17.33 1.79
N ILE A 59 -14.77 -18.02 0.98
CA ILE A 59 -14.68 -17.83 -0.48
C ILE A 59 -15.99 -18.21 -1.14
N VAL A 60 -16.54 -19.37 -0.77
CA VAL A 60 -17.84 -19.82 -1.28
C VAL A 60 -18.95 -18.82 -0.94
N GLY A 61 -18.93 -18.25 0.27
CA GLY A 61 -19.84 -17.17 0.68
C GLY A 61 -19.70 -15.89 -0.16
N PHE A 62 -18.47 -15.48 -0.49
CA PHE A 62 -18.21 -14.33 -1.38
C PHE A 62 -18.74 -14.56 -2.80
N LEU A 63 -18.49 -15.75 -3.36
CA LEU A 63 -18.90 -16.10 -4.72
C LEU A 63 -20.43 -16.17 -4.87
N LYS A 64 -21.12 -16.68 -3.83
CA LYS A 64 -22.59 -16.76 -3.77
C LYS A 64 -23.30 -15.40 -3.69
N GLY A 65 -22.62 -14.34 -3.26
CA GLY A 65 -23.18 -12.99 -3.16
C GLY A 65 -23.14 -12.19 -4.46
N SER A 66 -22.57 -12.74 -5.54
CA SER A 66 -22.36 -12.01 -6.79
C SER A 66 -23.65 -11.94 -7.65
N PRO A 67 -23.95 -10.79 -8.27
CA PRO A 67 -25.16 -10.61 -9.09
C PRO A 67 -25.06 -11.22 -10.50
N LYS A 68 -23.88 -11.73 -10.89
CA LYS A 68 -23.62 -12.36 -12.20
C LYS A 68 -23.16 -13.81 -11.99
N PRO A 69 -23.53 -14.75 -12.88
CA PRO A 69 -23.02 -16.12 -12.81
C PRO A 69 -21.48 -16.10 -12.94
N ILE A 70 -20.82 -16.67 -11.94
CA ILE A 70 -19.36 -16.77 -11.89
C ILE A 70 -18.93 -17.94 -12.79
N ASN A 71 -18.33 -17.63 -13.93
CA ASN A 71 -17.72 -18.64 -14.78
C ASN A 71 -16.23 -18.83 -14.39
N LEU A 72 -15.99 -19.73 -13.44
CA LEU A 72 -14.64 -20.02 -12.95
C LEU A 72 -13.80 -20.79 -13.98
N GLU A 73 -14.44 -21.60 -14.84
CA GLU A 73 -13.77 -22.40 -15.87
C GLU A 73 -13.04 -21.50 -16.87
N SER A 74 -13.70 -20.44 -17.36
CA SER A 74 -13.08 -19.44 -18.23
C SER A 74 -11.86 -18.76 -17.60
N LYS A 75 -11.83 -18.61 -16.26
CA LYS A 75 -10.69 -18.01 -15.55
C LYS A 75 -9.52 -18.97 -15.47
N ILE A 76 -9.81 -20.24 -15.20
CA ILE A 76 -8.81 -21.29 -15.14
C ILE A 76 -8.17 -21.48 -16.52
N GLU A 77 -8.97 -21.50 -17.59
CA GLU A 77 -8.47 -21.57 -18.97
C GLU A 77 -7.58 -20.37 -19.29
N PHE A 78 -8.04 -19.15 -19.00
CA PHE A 78 -7.24 -17.95 -19.19
C PHE A 78 -5.90 -17.99 -18.43
N LEU A 79 -5.90 -18.43 -17.17
CA LEU A 79 -4.65 -18.56 -16.40
C LEU A 79 -3.74 -19.66 -16.97
N LYS A 80 -4.29 -20.75 -17.52
CA LYS A 80 -3.47 -21.75 -18.23
C LYS A 80 -2.85 -21.16 -19.49
N ASP A 81 -3.60 -20.35 -20.25
CA ASP A 81 -3.10 -19.67 -21.44
C ASP A 81 -1.98 -18.66 -21.12
N LEU A 82 -2.02 -18.05 -19.93
CA LEU A 82 -0.93 -17.22 -19.40
C LEU A 82 0.28 -18.03 -18.91
N GLY A 83 0.22 -19.35 -18.92
CA GLY A 83 1.31 -20.25 -18.54
C GLY A 83 1.38 -20.59 -17.05
N PHE A 84 0.29 -20.40 -16.28
CA PHE A 84 0.24 -20.85 -14.90
C PHE A 84 -0.04 -22.35 -14.80
N GLU A 85 0.69 -23.01 -13.90
CA GLU A 85 0.43 -24.42 -13.59
C GLU A 85 -0.77 -24.58 -12.67
N LYS A 86 -1.37 -25.77 -12.66
CA LYS A 86 -2.55 -26.07 -11.85
C LYS A 86 -2.39 -25.68 -10.38
N HIS A 87 -1.24 -26.00 -9.77
CA HIS A 87 -0.98 -25.71 -8.36
C HIS A 87 -0.86 -24.20 -8.07
N GLU A 88 -0.41 -23.42 -9.06
CA GLU A 88 -0.29 -21.96 -8.96
C GLU A 88 -1.64 -21.29 -9.14
N ILE A 89 -2.47 -21.82 -10.05
CA ILE A 89 -3.86 -21.38 -10.20
C ILE A 89 -4.61 -21.61 -8.90
N ASP A 90 -4.45 -22.79 -8.27
CA ASP A 90 -5.03 -23.09 -6.96
C ASP A 90 -4.61 -22.04 -5.92
N GLN A 91 -3.29 -21.77 -5.83
CA GLN A 91 -2.75 -20.74 -4.93
C GLN A 91 -3.36 -19.35 -5.20
N ILE A 92 -3.50 -18.94 -6.46
CA ILE A 92 -4.09 -17.65 -6.86
C ILE A 92 -5.54 -17.56 -6.44
N LEU A 93 -6.35 -18.59 -6.72
CA LEU A 93 -7.77 -18.63 -6.37
C LEU A 93 -7.99 -18.54 -4.86
N HIS A 94 -7.13 -19.21 -4.07
CA HIS A 94 -7.20 -19.16 -2.61
C HIS A 94 -6.79 -17.81 -2.02
N SER A 95 -5.71 -17.22 -2.52
CA SER A 95 -5.15 -15.97 -1.97
C SER A 95 -5.78 -14.70 -2.52
N PHE A 96 -6.42 -14.78 -3.69
CA PHE A 96 -7.18 -13.69 -4.31
C PHE A 96 -8.50 -14.17 -4.93
N PRO A 97 -9.50 -14.53 -4.09
CA PRO A 97 -10.80 -15.04 -4.55
C PRO A 97 -11.59 -14.05 -5.41
N ALA A 98 -11.31 -12.75 -5.27
CA ALA A 98 -11.95 -11.69 -6.04
C ALA A 98 -11.72 -11.82 -7.55
N ILE A 99 -10.69 -12.55 -8.00
CA ILE A 99 -10.46 -12.86 -9.42
C ILE A 99 -11.68 -13.49 -10.10
N ALA A 100 -12.48 -14.26 -9.36
CA ALA A 100 -13.68 -14.90 -9.88
C ALA A 100 -14.75 -13.88 -10.33
N SER A 101 -14.71 -12.66 -9.80
CA SER A 101 -15.62 -11.56 -10.17
C SER A 101 -15.09 -10.65 -11.27
N ILE A 102 -13.82 -10.83 -11.70
CA ILE A 102 -13.19 -10.01 -12.73
C ILE A 102 -13.50 -10.62 -14.09
N ASP A 103 -13.91 -9.82 -15.07
CA ASP A 103 -14.20 -10.32 -16.42
C ASP A 103 -12.94 -10.77 -17.19
N VAL A 104 -13.01 -11.83 -18.01
CA VAL A 104 -11.82 -12.26 -18.77
C VAL A 104 -11.57 -11.27 -19.91
N GLU A 105 -12.59 -10.99 -20.70
CA GLU A 105 -12.48 -10.27 -21.96
C GLU A 105 -12.36 -8.76 -21.72
N ASP A 106 -13.14 -8.22 -20.80
CA ASP A 106 -13.18 -6.77 -20.56
C ASP A 106 -12.09 -6.29 -19.59
N ARG A 107 -11.47 -7.19 -18.82
CA ARG A 107 -10.56 -6.81 -17.72
C ARG A 107 -9.23 -7.56 -17.75
N LEU A 108 -9.24 -8.89 -17.71
CA LEU A 108 -8.00 -9.67 -17.62
C LEU A 108 -7.18 -9.66 -18.92
N ARG A 109 -7.83 -9.76 -20.09
CA ARG A 109 -7.16 -9.69 -21.39
C ARG A 109 -6.49 -8.33 -21.63
N PRO A 110 -7.18 -7.17 -21.49
CA PRO A 110 -6.54 -5.87 -21.64
C PRO A 110 -5.36 -5.65 -20.69
N LEU A 111 -5.44 -6.17 -19.46
CA LEU A 111 -4.34 -6.11 -18.51
C LEU A 111 -3.16 -6.98 -18.95
N SER A 112 -3.43 -8.18 -19.48
CA SER A 112 -2.40 -9.05 -20.06
C SER A 112 -1.71 -8.40 -21.25
N ASP A 113 -2.48 -7.78 -22.13
CA ASP A 113 -1.97 -7.05 -23.29
C ASP A 113 -1.09 -5.88 -22.83
N GLU A 114 -1.50 -5.11 -21.81
CA GLU A 114 -0.68 -4.04 -21.24
C GLU A 114 0.67 -4.57 -20.71
N PHE A 115 0.71 -5.75 -20.07
CA PHE A 115 1.99 -6.33 -19.65
C PHE A 115 2.94 -6.55 -20.83
N HIS A 116 2.43 -7.10 -21.93
CA HIS A 116 3.19 -7.34 -23.14
C HIS A 116 3.63 -6.04 -23.82
N GLU A 117 2.75 -5.04 -23.93
CA GLU A 117 3.07 -3.72 -24.49
C GLU A 117 4.14 -2.98 -23.67
N LEU A 118 4.14 -3.15 -22.35
CA LEU A 118 5.17 -2.61 -21.46
C LEU A 118 6.48 -3.39 -21.50
N GLY A 119 6.53 -4.51 -22.21
CA GLY A 119 7.72 -5.33 -22.45
C GLY A 119 8.01 -6.34 -21.35
N PHE A 120 7.03 -6.71 -20.51
CA PHE A 120 7.21 -7.77 -19.52
C PHE A 120 7.09 -9.15 -20.18
N SER A 121 8.00 -10.04 -19.81
CA SER A 121 7.92 -11.44 -20.25
C SER A 121 6.85 -12.21 -19.47
N SER A 122 6.30 -13.28 -20.07
CA SER A 122 5.32 -14.14 -19.39
C SER A 122 5.85 -14.71 -18.07
N ASN A 123 7.15 -14.99 -17.98
CA ASN A 123 7.79 -15.45 -16.74
C ASN A 123 7.79 -14.37 -15.65
N GLU A 124 8.12 -13.11 -15.99
CA GLU A 124 8.05 -12.00 -15.03
C GLU A 124 6.62 -11.76 -14.55
N VAL A 125 5.63 -11.87 -15.46
CA VAL A 125 4.20 -11.78 -15.11
C VAL A 125 3.81 -12.90 -14.16
N ARG A 126 4.15 -14.16 -14.50
CA ARG A 126 3.88 -15.33 -13.67
C ARG A 126 4.48 -15.19 -12.28
N GLU A 127 5.76 -14.87 -12.18
CA GLU A 127 6.43 -14.66 -10.89
C GLU A 127 5.79 -13.54 -10.07
N ALA A 128 5.45 -12.40 -10.69
CA ALA A 128 4.83 -11.28 -10.00
C ALA A 128 3.42 -11.61 -9.50
N VAL A 129 2.61 -12.31 -10.31
CA VAL A 129 1.26 -12.74 -9.93
C VAL A 129 1.31 -13.75 -8.79
N ILE A 130 2.22 -14.73 -8.79
CA ILE A 130 2.33 -15.70 -7.69
C ILE A 130 2.65 -15.00 -6.36
N HIS A 131 3.55 -14.01 -6.40
CA HIS A 131 3.91 -13.24 -5.21
C HIS A 131 2.79 -12.29 -4.76
N ASN A 132 2.05 -11.72 -5.71
CA ASN A 132 0.96 -10.80 -5.42
C ASN A 132 -0.20 -10.96 -6.43
N PRO A 133 -1.12 -11.89 -6.17
CA PRO A 133 -2.22 -12.19 -7.10
C PRO A 133 -3.20 -11.02 -7.30
N ARG A 134 -3.20 -10.04 -6.39
CA ARG A 134 -3.96 -8.79 -6.54
C ARG A 134 -3.55 -7.98 -7.77
N LEU A 135 -2.39 -8.28 -8.38
CA LEU A 135 -1.98 -7.71 -9.66
C LEU A 135 -3.02 -7.93 -10.75
N LEU A 136 -3.70 -9.08 -10.76
CA LEU A 136 -4.78 -9.40 -11.72
C LEU A 136 -6.05 -8.56 -11.49
N GLY A 137 -6.14 -7.85 -10.37
CA GLY A 137 -7.21 -6.91 -10.03
C GLY A 137 -7.03 -5.51 -10.60
N VAL A 138 -5.86 -5.20 -11.15
CA VAL A 138 -5.52 -3.85 -11.62
C VAL A 138 -6.29 -3.51 -12.90
N GLU A 139 -6.67 -2.24 -13.04
CA GLU A 139 -7.22 -1.70 -14.29
C GLU A 139 -6.12 -1.44 -15.31
N ALA A 140 -6.36 -1.89 -16.54
CA ALA A 140 -5.46 -1.64 -17.65
C ALA A 140 -5.29 -0.13 -17.89
N GLY A 141 -4.07 0.28 -18.24
CA GLY A 141 -3.65 1.66 -18.51
C GLY A 141 -3.10 2.40 -17.29
N GLU A 142 -3.16 1.82 -16.10
CA GLU A 142 -2.59 2.43 -14.89
C GLU A 142 -1.11 2.08 -14.67
N LEU A 143 -0.65 0.94 -15.22
CA LEU A 143 0.71 0.44 -14.99
C LEU A 143 1.74 1.22 -15.80
N ALA A 144 1.40 1.66 -17.01
CA ALA A 144 2.27 2.46 -17.87
C ALA A 144 2.85 3.69 -17.14
N LYS A 145 2.00 4.43 -16.41
CA LYS A 145 2.43 5.62 -15.65
C LYS A 145 3.39 5.27 -14.51
N CYS A 146 3.19 4.13 -13.88
CA CYS A 146 4.07 3.64 -12.81
C CYS A 146 5.43 3.20 -13.38
N VAL A 147 5.45 2.53 -14.53
CA VAL A 147 6.68 2.22 -15.29
C VAL A 147 7.45 3.49 -15.62
N GLU A 148 6.77 4.52 -16.14
CA GLU A 148 7.40 5.81 -16.45
C GLU A 148 8.00 6.49 -15.22
N LEU A 149 7.29 6.49 -14.08
CA LEU A 149 7.81 7.04 -12.83
C LEU A 149 9.10 6.31 -12.43
N LEU A 150 9.09 4.97 -12.42
CA LEU A 150 10.25 4.15 -12.06
C LEU A 150 11.45 4.39 -12.97
N LYS A 151 11.23 4.56 -14.28
CA LYS A 151 12.27 4.93 -15.26
C LYS A 151 12.89 6.29 -14.92
N ARG A 152 12.05 7.27 -14.53
CA ARG A 152 12.44 8.67 -14.27
C ARG A 152 12.91 8.96 -12.85
N LEU A 153 12.96 7.97 -11.95
CA LEU A 153 13.44 8.15 -10.58
C LEU A 153 14.89 8.65 -10.55
N LYS A 154 15.10 9.85 -9.99
CA LYS A 154 16.41 10.43 -9.73
C LYS A 154 16.87 10.13 -8.30
N CYS A 155 17.01 8.85 -7.96
CA CYS A 155 17.43 8.41 -6.62
C CYS A 155 18.80 7.70 -6.63
N ARG A 156 19.37 7.49 -5.43
CA ARG A 156 20.64 6.76 -5.28
C ARG A 156 20.51 5.34 -5.85
N SER A 157 21.57 4.84 -6.47
CA SER A 157 21.60 3.50 -7.09
C SER A 157 21.19 2.39 -6.13
N ALA A 158 21.58 2.47 -4.85
CA ALA A 158 21.16 1.53 -3.82
C ALA A 158 19.64 1.49 -3.58
N ILE A 159 18.97 2.64 -3.65
CA ILE A 159 17.50 2.74 -3.49
C ILE A 159 16.84 2.12 -4.72
N LYS A 160 17.30 2.48 -5.93
CA LYS A 160 16.75 1.94 -7.19
C LYS A 160 16.91 0.42 -7.27
N LYS A 161 18.08 -0.12 -6.92
CA LYS A 161 18.32 -1.57 -6.85
C LYS A 161 17.38 -2.26 -5.86
N LYS A 162 17.12 -1.63 -4.69
CA LYS A 162 16.24 -2.20 -3.68
C LYS A 162 14.76 -2.15 -4.05
N ILE A 163 14.34 -1.14 -4.81
CA ILE A 163 12.98 -1.08 -5.38
C ILE A 163 12.78 -2.24 -6.38
N LEU A 164 13.77 -2.46 -7.24
CA LEU A 164 13.70 -3.46 -8.31
C LEU A 164 14.12 -4.88 -7.87
N SER A 165 14.49 -5.09 -6.61
CA SER A 165 15.10 -6.36 -6.16
C SER A 165 14.14 -7.55 -6.20
N LYS A 166 12.83 -7.30 -6.25
CA LYS A 166 11.77 -8.32 -6.36
C LYS A 166 11.19 -8.41 -7.78
N GLY A 167 11.88 -7.85 -8.77
CA GLY A 167 11.41 -7.78 -10.15
C GLY A 167 10.73 -6.45 -10.49
N SER A 168 10.80 -6.09 -11.78
CA SER A 168 10.33 -4.82 -12.30
C SER A 168 8.81 -4.68 -12.17
N LEU A 169 8.05 -5.72 -12.50
CA LEU A 169 6.59 -5.69 -12.43
C LEU A 169 6.08 -5.59 -10.98
N ASN A 170 6.74 -6.28 -10.03
CA ASN A 170 6.43 -6.09 -8.63
C ASN A 170 6.69 -4.64 -8.18
N ALA A 171 7.79 -4.03 -8.62
CA ALA A 171 8.06 -2.62 -8.31
C ALA A 171 6.99 -1.68 -8.87
N VAL A 172 6.47 -1.95 -10.07
CA VAL A 172 5.35 -1.21 -10.66
C VAL A 172 4.10 -1.34 -9.77
N MET A 173 3.78 -2.55 -9.33
CA MET A 173 2.63 -2.81 -8.46
C MET A 173 2.78 -2.10 -7.10
N GLU A 174 3.95 -2.22 -6.45
CA GLU A 174 4.21 -1.53 -5.19
C GLU A 174 4.09 0.00 -5.36
N THR A 175 4.57 0.55 -6.48
CA THR A 175 4.43 1.97 -6.82
C THR A 175 2.96 2.37 -6.91
N LYS A 176 2.16 1.59 -7.65
CA LYS A 176 0.72 1.82 -7.79
C LYS A 176 0.02 1.83 -6.43
N LEU A 177 0.31 0.85 -5.57
CA LEU A 177 -0.26 0.78 -4.22
C LEU A 177 0.06 2.02 -3.38
N ARG A 178 1.26 2.62 -3.51
CA ARG A 178 1.57 3.86 -2.77
C ARG A 178 0.85 5.07 -3.34
N ILE A 179 0.71 5.16 -4.67
CA ILE A 179 -0.02 6.25 -5.33
C ILE A 179 -1.48 6.23 -4.89
N ASP A 180 -2.10 5.07 -5.01
CA ASP A 180 -3.49 4.89 -4.69
C ASP A 180 -3.69 5.15 -3.17
N CYS A 181 -2.72 4.84 -2.29
CA CYS A 181 -2.81 5.03 -0.84
C CYS A 181 -2.81 6.52 -0.51
N LEU A 182 -1.86 7.26 -1.08
CA LEU A 182 -1.83 8.72 -1.02
C LEU A 182 -3.15 9.32 -1.50
N CYS A 183 -3.72 8.79 -2.58
CA CYS A 183 -5.02 9.22 -3.08
C CYS A 183 -6.17 8.90 -2.13
N GLY A 184 -6.12 7.74 -1.46
CA GLY A 184 -7.10 7.33 -0.45
C GLY A 184 -7.15 8.28 0.74
N TYR A 185 -6.01 8.86 1.12
CA TYR A 185 -5.93 9.89 2.16
C TYR A 185 -6.20 11.33 1.66
N GLY A 186 -6.53 11.51 0.38
CA GLY A 186 -7.02 12.77 -0.16
C GLY A 186 -6.08 13.53 -1.10
N LEU A 187 -4.87 13.03 -1.37
CA LEU A 187 -4.03 13.63 -2.41
C LEU A 187 -4.63 13.39 -3.80
N ILE A 188 -4.50 14.38 -4.68
CA ILE A 188 -4.81 14.17 -6.09
C ILE A 188 -3.72 13.32 -6.74
N ARG A 189 -4.11 12.51 -7.74
CA ARG A 189 -3.23 11.53 -8.40
C ARG A 189 -1.91 12.14 -8.87
N ARG A 190 -1.96 13.31 -9.53
CA ARG A 190 -0.78 14.06 -9.99
C ARG A 190 0.22 14.33 -8.86
N ASP A 191 -0.27 14.72 -7.70
CA ASP A 191 0.57 15.10 -6.57
C ASP A 191 1.11 13.84 -5.85
N ALA A 192 0.34 12.76 -5.80
CA ALA A 192 0.84 11.46 -5.34
C ALA A 192 2.03 10.95 -6.18
N PHE A 193 1.94 11.05 -7.52
CA PHE A 193 3.07 10.76 -8.41
C PHE A 193 4.28 11.66 -8.12
N ARG A 194 4.04 12.96 -7.89
CA ARG A 194 5.09 13.93 -7.56
C ARG A 194 5.79 13.58 -6.25
N VAL A 195 5.04 13.22 -5.21
CA VAL A 195 5.56 12.81 -3.90
C VAL A 195 6.50 11.61 -4.06
N LEU A 196 6.06 10.54 -4.73
CA LEU A 196 6.90 9.35 -4.92
C LEU A 196 8.09 9.57 -5.85
N TRP A 197 7.96 10.48 -6.82
CA TRP A 197 9.08 10.83 -7.70
C TRP A 197 10.23 11.47 -6.93
N PHE A 198 9.92 12.37 -5.99
CA PHE A 198 10.91 12.98 -5.09
C PHE A 198 11.33 12.05 -3.95
N GLU A 199 10.41 11.25 -3.45
CA GLU A 199 10.61 10.34 -2.33
C GLU A 199 10.19 8.91 -2.67
N PRO A 200 11.07 8.11 -3.29
CA PRO A 200 10.74 6.75 -3.71
C PRO A 200 10.97 5.71 -2.61
N ARG A 201 11.54 6.06 -1.45
CA ARG A 201 11.77 5.10 -0.34
C ARG A 201 10.51 4.37 0.14
N PRO A 202 9.30 4.97 0.16
CA PRO A 202 8.08 4.28 0.60
C PRO A 202 7.71 3.07 -0.26
N ILE A 203 8.22 2.97 -1.50
CA ILE A 203 8.06 1.79 -2.36
C ILE A 203 8.78 0.56 -1.77
N ILE A 204 9.84 0.77 -0.97
CA ILE A 204 10.65 -0.29 -0.38
C ILE A 204 10.05 -0.84 0.92
N TYR A 205 9.36 0.01 1.68
CA TYR A 205 8.81 -0.34 2.99
C TYR A 205 7.46 -1.03 2.84
N LYS A 206 6.98 -1.65 3.92
CA LYS A 206 5.61 -2.19 3.93
C LYS A 206 4.60 -1.03 3.83
N LEU A 207 3.44 -1.30 3.22
CA LEU A 207 2.42 -0.27 3.01
C LEU A 207 1.93 0.30 4.35
N GLU A 208 1.77 -0.54 5.36
CA GLU A 208 1.28 -0.17 6.69
C GLU A 208 2.23 0.81 7.38
N ASP A 209 3.53 0.74 7.10
CA ASP A 209 4.50 1.68 7.67
C ASP A 209 4.40 3.06 7.03
N MET A 210 3.97 3.14 5.76
CA MET A 210 3.66 4.40 5.12
C MET A 210 2.34 4.99 5.64
N GLU A 211 1.32 4.15 5.82
CA GLU A 211 0.03 4.57 6.39
C GLU A 211 0.20 5.14 7.79
N LYS A 212 0.93 4.46 8.69
CA LYS A 212 1.23 4.98 10.04
C LYS A 212 1.90 6.36 10.01
N LYS A 213 2.75 6.63 9.01
CA LYS A 213 3.36 7.96 8.83
C LYS A 213 2.33 9.01 8.45
N ILE A 214 1.45 8.68 7.52
CA ILE A 214 0.38 9.58 7.07
C ILE A 214 -0.60 9.84 8.22
N GLU A 215 -1.02 8.81 8.95
CA GLU A 215 -1.87 8.94 10.15
C GLU A 215 -1.20 9.80 11.23
N PHE A 216 0.09 9.61 11.47
CA PHE A 216 0.84 10.46 12.40
C PHE A 216 0.87 11.92 11.95
N LEU A 217 1.11 12.17 10.65
CA LEU A 217 1.09 13.52 10.08
C LEU A 217 -0.25 14.21 10.30
N ILE A 218 -1.35 13.52 9.98
CA ILE A 218 -2.69 14.11 10.00
C ILE A 218 -3.21 14.22 11.44
N HIS A 219 -3.16 13.14 12.21
CA HIS A 219 -3.83 13.05 13.51
C HIS A 219 -2.97 13.51 14.69
N LYS A 220 -1.65 13.35 14.61
CA LYS A 220 -0.76 13.78 15.70
C LYS A 220 -0.19 15.16 15.45
N LEU A 221 0.24 15.46 14.23
CA LEU A 221 0.82 16.76 13.91
C LEU A 221 -0.20 17.80 13.43
N GLY A 222 -1.40 17.37 13.04
CA GLY A 222 -2.47 18.26 12.59
C GLY A 222 -2.23 18.87 11.21
N PHE A 223 -1.30 18.34 10.41
CA PHE A 223 -1.05 18.83 9.06
C PHE A 223 -2.01 18.19 8.04
N SER A 224 -2.32 18.93 6.96
CA SER A 224 -2.94 18.32 5.78
C SER A 224 -1.97 17.37 5.08
N ILE A 225 -2.50 16.37 4.38
CA ILE A 225 -1.70 15.50 3.52
C ILE A 225 -1.01 16.28 2.39
N ASP A 226 -1.55 17.43 1.97
CA ASP A 226 -0.96 18.29 0.94
C ASP A 226 0.45 18.76 1.29
N CYS A 227 0.79 18.83 2.58
CA CYS A 227 2.13 19.17 3.03
C CYS A 227 3.20 18.18 2.55
N LEU A 228 2.82 16.94 2.19
CA LEU A 228 3.74 15.96 1.59
C LEU A 228 4.25 16.41 0.21
N VAL A 229 3.52 17.24 -0.51
CA VAL A 229 3.99 17.77 -1.81
C VAL A 229 5.18 18.71 -1.62
N GLU A 230 5.18 19.46 -0.52
CA GLU A 230 6.26 20.39 -0.17
C GLU A 230 7.45 19.71 0.51
N ALA A 231 7.17 18.70 1.33
CA ALA A 231 8.16 17.97 2.13
C ALA A 231 7.97 16.44 2.03
N PRO A 232 8.14 15.84 0.82
CA PRO A 232 7.92 14.41 0.60
C PRO A 232 8.90 13.55 1.41
N GLU A 233 10.07 14.10 1.78
CA GLU A 233 11.11 13.43 2.57
C GLU A 233 10.60 12.91 3.91
N PHE A 234 9.48 13.45 4.41
CA PHE A 234 8.77 12.95 5.59
C PHE A 234 8.48 11.44 5.52
N LEU A 235 8.08 10.92 4.35
CA LEU A 235 7.79 9.50 4.20
C LEU A 235 9.07 8.64 4.24
N GLY A 236 10.23 9.24 4.00
CA GLY A 236 11.54 8.57 4.00
C GLY A 236 12.28 8.59 5.34
N VAL A 237 11.87 9.39 6.32
CA VAL A 237 12.53 9.48 7.64
C VAL A 237 12.02 8.41 8.62
N LYS A 238 12.80 8.16 9.68
CA LYS A 238 12.40 7.28 10.79
C LYS A 238 11.63 8.12 11.81
N LEU A 239 10.33 7.87 11.95
CA LEU A 239 9.43 8.68 12.80
C LEU A 239 9.95 8.79 14.24
N GLU A 240 10.19 7.64 14.86
CA GLU A 240 10.49 7.53 16.29
C GLU A 240 11.85 8.12 16.63
N LYS A 241 12.81 7.97 15.71
CA LYS A 241 14.19 8.42 15.94
C LYS A 241 14.44 9.87 15.54
N GLN A 242 13.62 10.43 14.64
CA GLN A 242 13.87 11.74 14.07
C GLN A 242 12.71 12.70 14.21
N VAL A 243 11.48 12.29 13.93
CA VAL A 243 10.32 13.19 13.88
C VAL A 243 9.81 13.45 15.30
N VAL A 244 9.54 12.40 16.07
CA VAL A 244 9.00 12.49 17.43
C VAL A 244 9.86 13.36 18.37
N PRO A 245 11.20 13.18 18.45
CA PRO A 245 12.02 14.03 19.33
C PRO A 245 12.00 15.50 18.93
N ARG A 246 11.84 15.79 17.63
CA ARG A 246 11.74 17.17 17.14
C ARG A 246 10.38 17.77 17.46
N CYS A 247 9.29 17.01 17.31
CA CYS A 247 7.95 17.47 17.69
C CYS A 247 7.88 17.87 19.16
N ASN A 248 8.42 17.04 20.06
CA ASN A 248 8.40 17.33 21.50
C ASN A 248 9.10 18.65 21.84
N VAL A 249 10.25 18.92 21.21
CA VAL A 249 10.95 20.20 21.36
C VAL A 249 10.08 21.35 20.85
N ILE A 250 9.50 21.23 19.65
CA ILE A 250 8.67 22.28 19.07
C ILE A 250 7.40 22.54 19.88
N GLU A 251 6.74 21.50 20.39
CA GLU A 251 5.57 21.62 21.25
C GLU A 251 5.90 22.32 22.56
N HIS A 252 7.03 21.99 23.19
CA HIS A 252 7.49 22.68 24.39
C HIS A 252 7.84 24.15 24.12
N LEU A 253 8.57 24.43 23.03
CA LEU A 253 8.87 25.82 22.64
C LEU A 253 7.58 26.61 22.37
N ARG A 254 6.56 25.98 21.80
CA ARG A 254 5.23 26.60 21.63
C ARG A 254 4.56 26.88 22.97
N SER A 255 4.65 25.98 23.95
CA SER A 255 4.01 26.19 25.26
C SER A 255 4.63 27.32 26.07
N ILE A 256 5.92 27.61 25.86
CA ILE A 256 6.63 28.72 26.53
C ILE A 256 6.66 30.01 25.70
N GLY A 257 5.99 30.05 24.54
CA GLY A 257 6.03 31.20 23.64
C GLY A 257 7.39 31.47 22.99
N GLY A 258 8.29 30.47 22.96
CA GLY A 258 9.63 30.57 22.39
C GLY A 258 9.69 30.51 20.86
N LEU A 259 8.54 30.34 20.18
CA LEU A 259 8.43 30.35 18.72
C LEU A 259 7.78 31.65 18.26
N GLY A 260 8.53 32.47 17.51
CA GLY A 260 8.02 33.71 16.93
C GLY A 260 7.26 33.55 15.60
N PHE A 261 7.08 32.32 15.13
CA PHE A 261 6.43 32.00 13.85
C PHE A 261 5.90 30.57 13.83
N GLU A 262 4.97 30.29 12.91
CA GLU A 262 4.48 28.93 12.66
C GLU A 262 5.50 28.10 11.88
N LEU A 263 5.83 26.91 12.40
CA LEU A 263 6.73 25.97 11.75
C LEU A 263 5.95 25.02 10.84
N GLY A 264 6.38 24.93 9.58
CA GLY A 264 5.83 23.96 8.64
C GLY A 264 6.54 22.60 8.74
N LEU A 265 5.97 21.59 8.07
CA LEU A 265 6.54 20.24 8.02
C LEU A 265 8.01 20.24 7.52
N LYS A 266 8.34 21.08 6.54
CA LYS A 266 9.70 21.22 6.00
C LYS A 266 10.73 21.60 7.06
N ASP A 267 10.36 22.44 8.01
CA ASP A 267 11.24 22.97 9.06
C ASP A 267 11.53 21.89 10.12
N LEU A 268 10.60 20.96 10.29
CA LEU A 268 10.78 19.79 11.14
C LEU A 268 11.69 18.74 10.48
N ILE A 269 11.58 18.54 9.17
CA ILE A 269 12.19 17.39 8.49
C ILE A 269 13.56 17.69 7.88
N ARG A 270 13.70 18.81 7.16
CA ARG A 270 14.90 19.12 6.37
C ARG A 270 16.17 19.41 7.18
N PRO A 271 16.11 20.07 8.36
CA PRO A 271 17.32 20.32 9.12
C PRO A 271 18.05 19.03 9.50
N SER A 272 19.38 19.05 9.43
CA SER A 272 20.20 17.98 10.01
C SER A 272 20.01 17.93 11.54
N LYS A 273 20.39 16.81 12.20
CA LYS A 273 20.33 16.71 13.66
C LYS A 273 21.05 17.89 14.34
N LEU A 274 22.26 18.22 13.86
CA LEU A 274 23.05 19.34 14.39
C LEU A 274 22.42 20.70 14.11
N LYS A 275 21.88 20.91 12.89
CA LYS A 275 21.22 22.18 12.55
C LYS A 275 19.96 22.39 13.39
N PHE A 276 19.12 21.35 13.52
CA PHE A 276 17.95 21.39 14.39
C PHE A 276 18.34 21.70 15.84
N TYR A 277 19.37 21.02 16.35
CA TYR A 277 19.88 21.24 17.69
C TYR A 277 20.32 22.70 17.89
N ASN A 278 21.13 23.25 17.00
CA ASN A 278 21.62 24.62 17.15
C ASN A 278 20.51 25.68 17.08
N MET A 279 19.44 25.42 16.32
CA MET A 279 18.33 26.38 16.16
C MET A 279 17.31 26.29 17.29
N PHE A 280 16.93 25.08 17.72
CA PHE A 280 15.77 24.88 18.61
C PHE A 280 16.12 24.26 19.96
N VAL A 281 17.35 23.73 20.14
CA VAL A 281 17.73 23.05 21.38
C VAL A 281 18.79 23.83 22.13
N LYS A 282 19.92 24.15 21.50
CA LYS A 282 21.04 24.88 22.12
C LYS A 282 20.64 26.21 22.77
N PRO A 283 19.73 27.02 22.20
CA PRO A 283 19.32 28.28 22.82
C PRO A 283 18.43 28.10 24.06
N TYR A 284 17.88 26.90 24.28
CA TYR A 284 16.87 26.61 25.30
C TYR A 284 17.33 25.43 26.18
N PRO A 285 17.89 25.68 27.38
CA PRO A 285 18.46 24.62 28.24
C PRO A 285 17.51 23.43 28.49
N ASP A 286 16.22 23.69 28.74
CA ASP A 286 15.20 22.66 28.99
C ASP A 286 14.99 21.73 27.78
N CYS A 287 15.20 22.23 26.56
CA CYS A 287 15.08 21.44 25.34
C CYS A 287 16.21 20.41 25.21
N VAL A 288 17.35 20.60 25.89
CA VAL A 288 18.46 19.62 25.87
C VAL A 288 18.03 18.31 26.52
N GLU A 289 17.27 18.37 27.61
CA GLU A 289 16.71 17.17 28.24
C GLU A 289 15.61 16.54 27.37
N ILE A 290 14.69 17.34 26.83
CA ILE A 290 13.58 16.85 26.00
C ILE A 290 14.10 16.15 24.74
N PHE A 291 15.12 16.73 24.10
CA PHE A 291 15.75 16.15 22.92
C PHE A 291 16.67 14.95 23.25
N GLY A 292 17.28 14.95 24.44
CA GLY A 292 18.23 13.94 24.89
C GLY A 292 17.62 12.67 25.52
N ARG A 293 16.45 12.76 26.17
CA ARG A 293 15.78 11.61 26.82
C ARG A 293 15.51 10.47 25.83
N PHE A 294 15.06 10.79 24.61
CA PHE A 294 14.77 9.79 23.56
C PHE A 294 16.00 9.24 22.83
N SER A 295 17.18 9.84 23.01
CA SER A 295 18.42 9.28 22.45
C SER A 295 18.95 8.13 23.33
N ARG A 296 18.61 8.09 24.63
CA ARG A 296 19.04 7.06 25.59
C ARG A 296 18.13 5.83 25.61
N ASP A 297 16.83 5.99 25.39
CA ASP A 297 15.86 4.87 25.46
C ASP A 297 15.95 3.88 24.28
N VAL A 298 16.70 4.20 23.22
CA VAL A 298 16.90 3.31 22.05
C VAL A 298 18.22 2.52 22.14
N GLU A 299 19.13 2.90 23.04
CA GLU A 299 20.41 2.20 23.25
C GLU A 299 20.32 1.07 24.27
N ASN A 300 19.23 0.99 25.04
CA ASN A 300 18.95 -0.12 25.96
C ASN A 300 18.24 -1.29 25.26
N LYS A 301 18.88 -1.88 24.26
CA LYS A 301 18.77 -3.33 24.04
C LYS A 301 20.13 -3.92 24.40
N PRO A 302 20.23 -4.78 25.43
CA PRO A 302 21.52 -5.37 25.80
C PRO A 302 22.05 -6.15 24.59
N LYS A 303 23.26 -5.83 24.17
CA LYS A 303 24.07 -6.74 23.36
C LYS A 303 24.26 -7.98 24.20
N VAL A 304 23.62 -9.08 23.81
CA VAL A 304 24.06 -10.41 24.24
C VAL A 304 25.47 -10.56 23.67
N LEU A 305 26.48 -10.35 24.51
CA LEU A 305 27.82 -10.83 24.21
C LEU A 305 27.71 -12.36 24.25
N GLY A 306 27.80 -12.99 23.07
CA GLY A 306 28.17 -14.38 22.99
C GLY A 306 29.65 -14.48 23.33
N ASP A 307 29.95 -15.08 24.47
CA ASP A 307 31.24 -15.70 24.71
C ASP A 307 31.47 -16.76 23.63
N HIS A 308 32.51 -16.58 22.83
CA HIS A 308 33.14 -17.68 22.12
C HIS A 308 34.55 -17.83 22.67
N SER A 309 34.65 -18.68 23.69
CA SER A 309 35.83 -19.51 23.92
C SER A 309 35.83 -20.64 22.88
N GLY A 310 36.94 -20.77 22.14
CA GLY A 310 37.15 -21.77 21.09
C GLY A 310 38.08 -21.25 20.01
#